data_AF-A0A645DUF3-F1
#
_entry.id   AF-A0A645DUF3-F1
#
_cell.length_a   1.000
_cell.length_b   1.000
_cell.length_c   1.000
_cell.angle_alpha   90.00
_cell.angle_beta   90.00
_cell.angle_gamma   90.00
#
_symmetry.space_group_name_H-M   'P 1'
#
loop_
_entity.id
_entity.type
_entity.pdbx_description
1 polymer ?
#
loop_
_entity_poly.entity_id
_entity_poly.type
_entity_poly.pdbx_seq_one_letter_code
_entity_poly.pdbx_strand_id
1 'polypeptide(L)'
;MFRHAPNLEGKKSALEVDVNNVPMKGVALTPENANVGRLSVPIPAERLNNGFISFQLKSYLDIDIPDCTKRFMESAWLTIDRNSYLHIPHDIVPLTARLSNMPYLLDGKRELTIYTEKEPTGKELSALSVILSAWQRTLPWKVVFHIKSFDEWTAGNNEENQLLLVSVATLHEKGVPLPVGYDPEKEEILSGEKIPVLPAFANQSALLSLTKQNGGIQIISTWNHRMPTTVSFRQALLDWNIDGDVAFISPIGDAIPFFTSITEEKIEEKPTLSFWQKVLLLFSSDRNYLGIFTLVAVAIMSILLIALFARIRRK
;
A
#
# COMPACT_ATOMS: atom_id res chain seq x y z
N MET A 1 16.74 3.07 19.72
CA MET A 1 17.78 3.62 20.62
C MET A 1 18.99 3.95 19.77
N PHE A 2 19.80 4.93 20.13
CA PHE A 2 20.99 5.31 19.36
C PHE A 2 22.16 5.58 20.29
N ARG A 3 23.37 5.48 19.73
CA ARG A 3 24.64 5.82 20.37
C ARG A 3 25.49 6.61 19.39
N HIS A 4 26.31 7.53 19.87
CA HIS A 4 27.21 8.28 19.01
C HIS A 4 28.52 8.61 19.73
N ALA A 5 29.47 9.15 18.97
CA ALA A 5 30.74 9.59 19.51
C ALA A 5 30.52 10.67 20.60
N PRO A 6 31.14 10.55 21.78
CA PRO A 6 30.92 11.49 22.89
C PRO A 6 31.57 12.87 22.65
N ASN A 7 32.47 12.97 21.69
CA ASN A 7 33.18 14.20 21.29
C ASN A 7 32.46 14.98 20.19
N LEU A 8 31.19 14.66 19.87
CA LEU A 8 30.40 15.47 18.96
C LEU A 8 30.05 16.82 19.60
N GLU A 9 30.09 17.88 18.80
CA GLU A 9 29.63 19.21 19.18
C GLU A 9 28.11 19.25 19.15
N GLY A 10 27.49 19.24 20.33
CA GLY A 10 26.04 19.09 20.48
C GLY A 10 25.20 20.23 19.90
N LYS A 11 25.77 21.42 19.69
CA LYS A 11 25.05 22.52 19.01
C LYS A 11 25.03 22.38 17.50
N LYS A 12 25.93 21.59 16.93
CA LYS A 12 26.06 21.39 15.49
C LYS A 12 25.61 20.00 15.06
N SER A 13 25.67 19.02 15.96
CA SER A 13 25.37 17.62 15.66
C SER A 13 23.92 17.26 16.00
N ALA A 14 23.24 16.60 15.06
CA ALA A 14 21.85 16.19 15.20
C ALA A 14 21.54 14.88 14.47
N LEU A 15 20.55 14.16 14.98
CA LEU A 15 19.87 13.06 14.30
C LEU A 15 18.42 13.46 14.04
N GLU A 16 17.99 13.36 12.79
CA GLU A 16 16.66 13.70 12.29
C GLU A 16 15.98 12.50 11.64
N VAL A 17 14.66 12.46 11.76
CA VAL A 17 13.81 11.45 11.13
C VAL A 17 12.82 12.15 10.21
N ASP A 18 12.83 11.73 8.95
CA ASP A 18 11.88 12.18 7.95
C ASP A 18 10.94 11.03 7.57
N VAL A 19 9.67 11.38 7.35
CA VAL A 19 8.66 10.48 6.82
C VAL A 19 8.12 11.08 5.53
N ASN A 20 8.23 10.32 4.44
CA ASN A 20 7.85 10.76 3.10
C ASN A 20 8.48 12.12 2.72
N ASN A 21 9.80 12.23 2.93
CA ASN A 21 10.62 13.43 2.67
C ASN A 21 10.26 14.68 3.47
N VAL A 22 9.45 14.54 4.53
CA VAL A 22 9.14 15.66 5.42
C VAL A 22 9.78 15.43 6.79
N PRO A 23 10.51 16.42 7.33
CA PRO A 23 11.09 16.34 8.66
C PRO A 23 10.02 16.19 9.73
N MET A 24 10.12 15.16 10.55
CA MET A 24 9.20 14.90 11.65
C MET A 24 9.77 15.36 12.99
N LYS A 25 10.99 14.92 13.32
CA LYS A 25 11.61 15.21 14.60
C LYS A 25 13.12 15.02 14.53
N GLY A 26 13.83 15.89 15.23
CA GLY A 26 15.27 15.78 15.47
C GLY A 26 15.61 15.71 16.95
N VAL A 27 16.84 15.29 17.23
CA VAL A 27 17.47 15.35 18.55
C VAL A 27 18.92 15.77 18.40
N ALA A 28 19.37 16.70 19.24
CA ALA A 28 20.78 17.06 19.32
C ALA A 28 21.60 15.87 19.86
N LEU A 29 22.79 15.67 19.31
CA LEU A 29 23.71 14.61 19.72
C LEU A 29 24.69 15.18 20.73
N THR A 30 24.40 15.00 22.03
CA THR A 30 25.13 15.64 23.12
C THR A 30 25.86 14.59 23.97
N PRO A 31 26.89 14.96 24.75
CA PRO A 31 27.59 14.01 25.61
C PRO A 31 26.66 13.23 26.56
N GLU A 32 25.56 13.84 27.00
CA GLU A 32 24.58 13.23 27.92
C GLU A 32 23.80 12.08 27.28
N ASN A 33 23.60 12.08 25.96
CA ASN A 33 22.84 11.06 25.25
C ASN A 33 23.70 10.14 24.35
N ALA A 34 25.04 10.31 24.38
CA ALA A 34 26.01 9.54 23.60
C ALA A 34 25.89 8.01 23.74
N ASN A 35 25.59 7.50 24.94
CA ASN A 35 25.53 6.06 25.19
C ASN A 35 24.10 5.49 25.30
N VAL A 36 23.10 6.33 25.53
CA VAL A 36 21.72 5.90 25.86
C VAL A 36 20.64 6.71 25.14
N GLY A 37 20.98 7.29 23.98
CA GLY A 37 20.09 8.13 23.19
C GLY A 37 18.79 7.44 22.79
N ARG A 38 17.67 8.15 22.97
CA ARG A 38 16.34 7.70 22.55
C ARG A 38 15.64 8.80 21.78
N LEU A 39 15.12 8.45 20.61
CA LEU A 39 14.28 9.31 19.79
C LEU A 39 12.96 8.57 19.51
N SER A 40 11.86 9.14 19.98
CA SER A 40 10.51 8.67 19.68
C SER A 40 9.82 9.71 18.81
N VAL A 41 9.36 9.27 17.64
CA VAL A 41 8.79 10.12 16.59
C VAL A 41 7.33 9.71 16.39
N PRO A 42 6.36 10.53 16.80
CA PRO A 42 4.96 10.29 16.47
C PRO A 42 4.77 10.53 14.96
N ILE A 43 4.16 9.57 14.28
CA ILE A 43 3.89 9.65 12.84
C ILE A 43 2.38 9.91 12.68
N PRO A 44 1.98 11.10 12.17
CA PRO A 44 0.57 11.39 11.92
C PRO A 44 -0.01 10.43 10.88
N ALA A 45 -1.26 9.98 11.08
CA ALA A 45 -1.91 9.02 10.19
C ALA A 45 -2.04 9.57 8.76
N GLU A 46 -2.18 10.88 8.59
CA GLU A 46 -2.26 11.55 7.29
C GLU A 46 -0.98 11.37 6.46
N ARG A 47 0.15 11.05 7.10
CA ARG A 47 1.42 10.77 6.42
C ARG A 47 1.53 9.33 5.94
N LEU A 48 0.63 8.44 6.37
CA LEU A 48 0.66 7.01 6.04
C LEU A 48 -0.23 6.66 4.84
N ASN A 49 -0.93 7.63 4.25
CA ASN A 49 -1.94 7.40 3.20
C ASN A 49 -1.37 7.03 1.81
N ASN A 50 -0.05 6.93 1.67
CA ASN A 50 0.59 6.58 0.40
C ASN A 50 1.09 5.13 0.51
N GLY A 51 0.78 4.29 -0.49
CA GLY A 51 1.05 2.84 -0.46
C GLY A 51 2.51 2.46 -0.14
N PHE A 52 3.47 3.37 -0.36
CA PHE A 52 4.83 3.28 0.17
C PHE A 52 5.10 4.39 1.18
N ILE A 53 5.60 3.99 2.35
CA ILE A 53 6.08 4.91 3.39
C ILE A 53 7.60 4.88 3.37
N SER A 54 8.23 6.03 3.09
CA SER A 54 9.68 6.20 3.17
C SER A 54 10.06 6.74 4.55
N PHE A 55 10.93 6.01 5.25
CA PHE A 55 11.58 6.45 6.48
C PHE A 55 13.04 6.77 6.20
N GLN A 56 13.46 7.99 6.52
CA GLN A 56 14.85 8.41 6.35
C GLN A 56 15.42 8.87 7.69
N LEU A 57 16.61 8.39 8.00
CA LEU A 57 17.42 8.86 9.11
C LEU A 57 18.51 9.75 8.54
N LYS A 58 18.50 11.02 8.94
CA LYS A 58 19.51 12.00 8.55
C LYS A 58 20.33 12.35 9.78
N SER A 59 21.64 12.38 9.65
CA SER A 59 22.51 12.78 10.75
C SER A 59 23.56 13.73 10.27
N TYR A 60 23.79 14.78 11.05
CA TYR A 60 24.95 15.65 10.91
C TYR A 60 25.84 15.44 12.12
N LEU A 61 27.10 15.10 11.87
CA LEU A 61 28.08 14.79 12.90
C LEU A 61 29.24 15.77 12.76
N ASP A 62 29.43 16.60 13.78
CA ASP A 62 30.50 17.60 13.84
C ASP A 62 31.28 17.40 15.14
N ILE A 63 32.60 17.50 15.06
CA ILE A 63 33.52 17.36 16.19
C ILE A 63 34.26 18.67 16.51
N ASP A 64 33.85 19.78 15.88
CA ASP A 64 34.38 21.14 16.04
C ASP A 64 35.90 21.28 15.80
N ILE A 65 36.44 20.43 14.92
CA ILE A 65 37.84 20.54 14.49
C ILE A 65 37.90 21.27 13.14
N PRO A 66 38.60 22.42 13.04
CA PRO A 66 38.65 23.25 11.82
C PRO A 66 39.53 22.67 10.69
N ASP A 67 39.70 21.34 10.62
CA ASP A 67 40.51 20.66 9.61
C ASP A 67 39.62 19.91 8.60
N CYS A 68 39.21 20.60 7.55
CA CYS A 68 38.41 20.04 6.47
C CYS A 68 39.19 19.08 5.55
N THR A 69 40.51 18.93 5.73
CA THR A 69 41.34 18.05 4.88
C THR A 69 41.30 16.58 5.33
N LYS A 70 40.89 16.33 6.58
CA LYS A 70 40.79 14.99 7.16
C LYS A 70 39.35 14.56 7.31
N ARG A 71 39.06 13.30 6.95
CA ARG A 71 37.78 12.65 7.26
C ARG A 71 37.91 11.93 8.59
N PHE A 72 37.27 12.47 9.63
CA PHE A 72 37.30 11.90 10.98
C PHE A 72 36.29 10.75 11.17
N MET A 73 36.28 9.78 10.26
CA MET A 73 35.29 8.70 10.28
C MET A 73 35.37 7.83 11.55
N GLU A 74 36.55 7.75 12.16
CA GLU A 74 36.75 7.03 13.43
C GLU A 74 36.27 7.82 14.65
N SER A 75 36.15 9.16 14.54
CA SER A 75 35.82 10.06 15.65
C SER A 75 34.42 10.66 15.56
N ALA A 76 33.76 10.56 14.41
CA ALA A 76 32.42 11.06 14.16
C ALA A 76 31.52 9.90 13.69
N TRP A 77 30.96 9.17 14.64
CA TRP A 77 30.11 8.01 14.39
C TRP A 77 28.76 8.12 15.10
N LEU A 78 27.75 7.47 14.51
CA LEU A 78 26.41 7.28 15.05
C LEU A 78 26.01 5.84 14.76
N THR A 79 25.36 5.19 15.71
CA THR A 79 24.85 3.83 15.59
C THR A 79 23.40 3.78 16.04
N ILE A 80 22.55 3.19 15.22
CA ILE A 80 21.15 2.91 15.56
C ILE A 80 21.07 1.46 16.03
N ASP A 81 20.48 1.26 17.20
CA ASP A 81 20.32 -0.07 17.77
C ASP A 81 19.31 -0.89 16.95
N ARG A 82 19.60 -2.18 16.78
CA ARG A 82 18.71 -3.16 16.12
C ARG A 82 17.35 -3.26 16.82
N ASN A 83 17.29 -2.96 18.11
CA ASN A 83 16.04 -2.96 18.89
C ASN A 83 15.15 -1.73 18.63
N SER A 84 15.51 -0.87 17.67
CA SER A 84 14.63 0.20 17.21
C SER A 84 13.48 -0.39 16.39
N TYR A 85 12.25 0.02 16.66
CA TYR A 85 11.06 -0.54 16.03
C TYR A 85 10.15 0.55 15.49
N LEU A 86 9.35 0.19 14.50
CA LEU A 86 8.28 0.98 13.94
C LEU A 86 6.96 0.35 14.38
N HIS A 87 6.10 1.13 15.02
CA HIS A 87 4.77 0.68 15.42
C HIS A 87 3.72 1.36 14.54
N ILE A 88 3.17 0.60 13.58
CA ILE A 88 2.04 1.03 12.75
C ILE A 88 0.80 0.30 13.26
N PRO A 89 -0.17 1.01 13.87
CA PRO A 89 -1.47 0.41 14.13
C PRO A 89 -2.11 0.07 12.79
N HIS A 90 -2.46 -1.20 12.59
CA HIS A 90 -3.06 -1.69 11.35
C HIS A 90 -4.19 -2.65 11.66
N ASP A 91 -5.21 -2.62 10.81
CA ASP A 91 -6.25 -3.64 10.74
C ASP A 91 -5.88 -4.58 9.58
N ILE A 92 -6.02 -5.90 9.78
CA ILE A 92 -5.81 -6.86 8.71
C ILE A 92 -7.11 -6.96 7.92
N VAL A 93 -7.12 -6.43 6.71
CA VAL A 93 -8.23 -6.54 5.77
C VAL A 93 -7.85 -7.44 4.60
N PRO A 94 -8.76 -8.29 4.10
CA PRO A 94 -8.51 -9.07 2.90
C PRO A 94 -8.29 -8.15 1.70
N LEU A 95 -7.28 -8.44 0.89
CA LEU A 95 -7.04 -7.67 -0.32
C LEU A 95 -8.21 -7.82 -1.30
N THR A 96 -8.72 -6.69 -1.78
CA THR A 96 -9.70 -6.65 -2.86
C THR A 96 -9.03 -6.91 -4.20
N ALA A 97 -9.76 -7.47 -5.16
CA ALA A 97 -9.25 -7.73 -6.50
C ALA A 97 -9.14 -6.42 -7.30
N ARG A 98 -8.16 -5.59 -6.95
CA ARG A 98 -7.82 -4.34 -7.61
C ARG A 98 -6.38 -4.37 -8.10
N LEU A 99 -6.13 -3.71 -9.23
CA LEU A 99 -4.80 -3.56 -9.81
C LEU A 99 -3.83 -2.87 -8.84
N SER A 100 -4.31 -1.97 -7.97
CA SER A 100 -3.52 -1.33 -6.91
C SER A 100 -2.95 -2.31 -5.88
N ASN A 101 -3.64 -3.44 -5.66
CA ASN A 101 -3.22 -4.52 -4.77
C ASN A 101 -2.29 -5.53 -5.47
N MET A 102 -2.05 -5.40 -6.77
CA MET A 102 -0.99 -6.17 -7.41
C MET A 102 0.38 -5.62 -7.01
N PRO A 103 1.39 -6.49 -6.81
CA PRO A 103 1.34 -7.95 -6.97
C PRO A 103 1.01 -8.75 -5.71
N TYR A 104 0.56 -8.11 -4.62
CA TYR A 104 0.30 -8.79 -3.34
C TYR A 104 -0.84 -9.80 -3.40
N LEU A 105 -1.74 -9.69 -4.38
CA LEU A 105 -2.78 -10.71 -4.66
C LEU A 105 -2.22 -12.08 -5.04
N LEU A 106 -0.93 -12.19 -5.38
CA LEU A 106 -0.24 -13.46 -5.62
C LEU A 106 0.20 -14.16 -4.33
N ASP A 107 -0.05 -13.60 -3.14
CA ASP A 107 0.28 -14.28 -1.90
C ASP A 107 -0.56 -15.56 -1.73
N GLY A 108 0.04 -16.60 -1.15
CA GLY A 108 -0.54 -17.94 -1.06
C GLY A 108 -0.39 -18.80 -2.34
N LYS A 109 -0.37 -18.20 -3.54
CA LYS A 109 -0.12 -18.89 -4.82
C LYS A 109 0.91 -18.12 -5.66
N ARG A 110 2.19 -18.41 -5.43
CA ARG A 110 3.32 -17.62 -5.96
C ARG A 110 3.76 -18.03 -7.38
N GLU A 111 2.98 -18.86 -8.05
CA GLU A 111 3.21 -19.25 -9.44
C GLU A 111 2.32 -18.39 -10.34
N LEU A 112 2.88 -17.84 -11.41
CA LEU A 112 2.17 -17.04 -12.41
C LEU A 112 2.50 -17.58 -13.80
N THR A 113 1.48 -18.07 -14.51
CA THR A 113 1.61 -18.46 -15.92
C THR A 113 1.33 -17.28 -16.82
N ILE A 114 2.31 -16.90 -17.63
CA ILE A 114 2.26 -15.79 -18.57
C ILE A 114 2.06 -16.38 -19.96
N TYR A 115 0.98 -15.96 -20.61
CA TYR A 115 0.69 -16.31 -21.99
C TYR A 115 1.01 -15.12 -22.89
N THR A 116 1.84 -15.35 -23.90
CA THR A 116 2.21 -14.32 -24.89
C THR A 116 1.74 -14.71 -26.28
N GLU A 117 1.86 -13.79 -27.23
CA GLU A 117 1.77 -14.12 -28.64
C GLU A 117 2.74 -15.26 -28.99
N LYS A 118 2.43 -16.01 -30.05
CA LYS A 118 3.26 -17.14 -30.53
C LYS A 118 4.70 -16.70 -30.83
N GLU A 119 4.86 -15.50 -31.37
CA GLU A 119 6.14 -14.88 -31.67
C GLU A 119 6.18 -13.49 -31.03
N PRO A 120 6.49 -13.39 -29.72
CA PRO A 120 6.38 -12.14 -29.01
C PRO A 120 7.42 -11.14 -29.49
N THR A 121 6.98 -9.90 -29.71
CA THR A 121 7.88 -8.86 -30.18
C THR A 121 8.86 -8.42 -29.09
N GLY A 122 10.00 -7.84 -29.47
CA GLY A 122 10.95 -7.29 -28.49
C GLY A 122 10.34 -6.22 -27.59
N LYS A 123 9.30 -5.50 -28.06
CA LYS A 123 8.55 -4.52 -27.26
C LYS A 123 7.70 -5.21 -26.19
N GLU A 124 7.05 -6.32 -26.53
CA GLU A 124 6.28 -7.15 -25.59
C GLU A 124 7.13 -7.71 -24.47
N LEU A 125 8.25 -8.33 -24.82
CA LEU A 125 9.17 -8.86 -23.82
C LEU A 125 9.75 -7.75 -22.93
N SER A 126 10.00 -6.56 -23.51
CA SER A 126 10.47 -5.41 -22.76
C SER A 126 9.40 -4.89 -21.78
N ALA A 127 8.15 -4.74 -22.21
CA ALA A 127 7.05 -4.33 -21.35
C ALA A 127 6.80 -5.35 -20.23
N LEU A 128 6.80 -6.64 -20.57
CA LEU A 128 6.71 -7.72 -19.58
C LEU A 128 7.83 -7.62 -18.54
N SER A 129 9.07 -7.39 -18.97
CA SER A 129 10.21 -7.24 -18.06
C SER A 129 10.01 -6.10 -17.05
N VAL A 130 9.40 -4.98 -17.48
CA VAL A 130 9.11 -3.83 -16.62
C VAL A 130 8.05 -4.19 -15.58
N ILE A 131 6.95 -4.85 -15.99
CA ILE A 131 5.89 -5.30 -15.09
C ILE A 131 6.46 -6.24 -14.03
N LEU A 132 7.15 -7.31 -14.46
CA LEU A 132 7.66 -8.33 -13.55
C LEU A 132 8.76 -7.79 -12.63
N SER A 133 9.63 -6.90 -13.13
CA SER A 133 10.67 -6.28 -12.30
C SER A 133 10.08 -5.31 -11.28
N ALA A 134 9.05 -4.54 -11.67
CA ALA A 134 8.35 -3.66 -10.75
C ALA A 134 7.68 -4.46 -9.63
N TRP A 135 7.00 -5.57 -9.98
CA TRP A 135 6.36 -6.44 -9.00
C TRP A 135 7.35 -7.14 -8.08
N GLN A 136 8.41 -7.74 -8.62
CA GLN A 136 9.38 -8.48 -7.80
C GLN A 136 10.16 -7.56 -6.85
N ARG A 137 10.31 -6.26 -7.16
CA ARG A 137 10.94 -5.28 -6.27
C ARG A 137 10.11 -4.97 -5.03
N THR A 138 8.80 -5.16 -5.07
CA THR A 138 7.90 -4.81 -3.97
C THR A 138 7.45 -6.01 -3.16
N LEU A 139 7.52 -7.21 -3.74
CA LEU A 139 7.26 -8.44 -3.02
C LEU A 139 8.43 -8.85 -2.12
N PRO A 140 8.17 -9.22 -0.86
CA PRO A 140 9.20 -9.78 0.02
C PRO A 140 9.47 -11.26 -0.25
N TRP A 141 8.73 -11.89 -1.18
CA TRP A 141 8.90 -13.27 -1.63
C TRP A 141 9.16 -13.35 -3.13
N LYS A 142 9.72 -14.48 -3.55
CA LYS A 142 9.96 -14.80 -4.96
C LYS A 142 8.66 -15.27 -5.62
N VAL A 143 8.36 -14.74 -6.80
CA VAL A 143 7.33 -15.28 -7.70
C VAL A 143 8.00 -16.19 -8.73
N VAL A 144 7.36 -17.32 -9.02
CA VAL A 144 7.80 -18.27 -10.06
C VAL A 144 6.99 -17.97 -11.32
N PHE A 145 7.68 -17.69 -12.41
CA PHE A 145 7.06 -17.35 -13.68
C PHE A 145 7.18 -18.51 -14.66
N HIS A 146 6.07 -18.89 -15.29
CA HIS A 146 6.03 -19.83 -16.40
C HIS A 146 5.59 -19.06 -17.64
N ILE A 147 6.30 -19.18 -18.76
CA ILE A 147 5.93 -18.51 -20.01
C ILE A 147 5.46 -19.57 -21.00
N LYS A 148 4.29 -19.37 -21.61
CA LYS A 148 3.67 -20.27 -22.59
C LYS A 148 3.14 -19.47 -23.79
N SER A 149 2.96 -20.14 -24.92
CA SER A 149 2.23 -19.54 -26.05
C SER A 149 0.76 -19.42 -25.72
N PHE A 150 0.11 -18.33 -26.14
CA PHE A 150 -1.34 -18.15 -26.00
C PHE A 150 -2.15 -19.21 -26.77
N ASP A 151 -1.55 -19.90 -27.75
CA ASP A 151 -2.18 -21.06 -28.38
C ASP A 151 -2.52 -22.18 -27.39
N GLU A 152 -1.71 -22.32 -26.33
CA GLU A 152 -1.88 -23.30 -25.25
C GLU A 152 -2.90 -22.84 -24.19
N TRP A 153 -3.38 -21.59 -24.28
CA TRP A 153 -4.35 -21.07 -23.33
C TRP A 153 -5.73 -21.69 -23.55
N THR A 154 -6.38 -22.05 -22.45
CA THR A 154 -7.73 -22.62 -22.44
C THR A 154 -8.61 -21.85 -21.47
N ALA A 155 -9.84 -21.54 -21.92
CA ALA A 155 -10.83 -20.90 -21.08
C ALA A 155 -11.22 -21.83 -19.91
N GLY A 156 -11.39 -21.26 -18.71
CA GLY A 156 -11.86 -22.00 -17.54
C GLY A 156 -10.78 -22.61 -16.65
N ASN A 157 -9.48 -22.48 -16.99
CA ASN A 157 -8.41 -22.70 -16.00
C ASN A 157 -8.45 -21.56 -14.98
N ASN A 158 -9.26 -21.76 -13.93
CA ASN A 158 -9.67 -20.73 -12.99
C ASN A 158 -8.92 -20.80 -11.64
N GLU A 159 -8.12 -21.84 -11.45
CA GLU A 159 -7.44 -22.12 -10.17
C GLU A 159 -6.01 -21.56 -10.12
N GLU A 160 -5.40 -21.29 -11.28
CA GLU A 160 -4.04 -20.80 -11.40
C GLU A 160 -4.02 -19.27 -11.60
N ASN A 161 -2.92 -18.64 -11.19
CA ASN A 161 -2.70 -17.24 -11.54
C ASN A 161 -2.15 -17.15 -12.96
N GLN A 162 -2.74 -16.27 -13.75
CA GLN A 162 -2.39 -16.12 -15.16
C GLN A 162 -2.33 -14.66 -15.59
N LEU A 163 -1.36 -14.35 -16.47
CA LEU A 163 -1.22 -13.07 -17.14
C LEU A 163 -1.29 -13.30 -18.65
N LEU A 164 -2.31 -12.77 -19.30
CA LEU A 164 -2.44 -12.77 -20.75
C LEU A 164 -1.83 -11.47 -21.28
N LEU A 165 -0.70 -11.56 -21.98
CA LEU A 165 -0.01 -10.44 -22.61
C LEU A 165 -0.12 -10.60 -24.14
N VAL A 166 -1.26 -10.22 -24.68
CA VAL A 166 -1.65 -10.48 -26.08
C VAL A 166 -2.50 -9.34 -26.64
N SER A 167 -2.47 -9.17 -27.95
CA SER A 167 -3.24 -8.14 -28.65
C SER A 167 -4.75 -8.36 -28.53
N VAL A 168 -5.52 -7.28 -28.68
CA VAL A 168 -6.98 -7.34 -28.55
C VAL A 168 -7.61 -8.18 -29.66
N ALA A 169 -6.99 -8.18 -30.85
CA ALA A 169 -7.41 -8.98 -31.99
C ALA A 169 -7.31 -10.48 -31.65
N THR A 170 -6.15 -10.93 -31.15
CA THR A 170 -5.92 -12.33 -30.73
C THR A 170 -6.89 -12.76 -29.63
N LEU A 171 -7.14 -11.90 -28.64
CA LEU A 171 -8.10 -12.17 -27.57
C LEU A 171 -9.53 -12.30 -28.10
N HIS A 172 -9.93 -11.43 -29.02
CA HIS A 172 -11.24 -11.46 -29.65
C HIS A 172 -11.44 -12.73 -30.49
N GLU A 173 -10.46 -13.13 -31.30
CA GLU A 173 -10.51 -14.36 -32.10
C GLU A 173 -10.67 -15.62 -31.23
N LYS A 174 -10.02 -15.67 -30.06
CA LYS A 174 -10.14 -16.77 -29.10
C LYS A 174 -11.41 -16.68 -28.22
N GLY A 175 -12.18 -15.60 -28.34
CA GLY A 175 -13.39 -15.38 -27.55
C GLY A 175 -13.14 -15.10 -26.07
N VAL A 176 -12.01 -14.48 -25.73
CA VAL A 176 -11.73 -14.07 -24.34
C VAL A 176 -12.64 -12.89 -23.98
N PRO A 177 -13.40 -12.96 -22.87
CA PRO A 177 -14.27 -11.87 -22.47
C PRO A 177 -13.43 -10.64 -22.08
N LEU A 178 -13.78 -9.49 -22.64
CA LEU A 178 -13.13 -8.20 -22.37
C LEU A 178 -14.16 -7.20 -21.84
N PRO A 179 -13.73 -6.24 -20.99
CA PRO A 179 -14.62 -5.22 -20.45
C PRO A 179 -14.93 -4.09 -21.47
N VAL A 180 -14.37 -4.19 -22.67
CA VAL A 180 -14.52 -3.26 -23.80
C VAL A 180 -14.95 -4.05 -25.04
N GLY A 181 -15.55 -3.35 -26.00
CA GLY A 181 -15.86 -3.94 -27.31
C GLY A 181 -14.65 -3.91 -28.25
N TYR A 182 -14.72 -4.69 -29.33
CA TYR A 182 -13.74 -4.65 -30.42
C TYR A 182 -14.47 -4.81 -31.76
N ASP A 183 -14.17 -3.94 -32.72
CA ASP A 183 -14.63 -4.02 -34.11
C ASP A 183 -13.49 -4.60 -34.96
N PRO A 184 -13.58 -5.87 -35.42
CA PRO A 184 -12.52 -6.50 -36.19
C PRO A 184 -12.40 -5.94 -37.62
N GLU A 185 -13.47 -5.36 -38.19
CA GLU A 185 -13.45 -4.81 -39.55
C GLU A 185 -12.69 -3.47 -39.59
N LYS A 186 -12.85 -2.66 -38.55
CA LYS A 186 -12.13 -1.39 -38.40
C LYS A 186 -10.84 -1.53 -37.60
N GLU A 187 -10.63 -2.70 -37.00
CA GLU A 187 -9.60 -2.95 -36.01
C GLU A 187 -9.62 -1.87 -34.90
N GLU A 188 -10.79 -1.61 -34.29
CA GLU A 188 -10.94 -0.56 -33.27
C GLU A 188 -11.48 -1.09 -31.94
N ILE A 189 -10.91 -0.60 -30.83
CA ILE A 189 -11.49 -0.80 -29.50
C ILE A 189 -12.69 0.13 -29.33
N LEU A 190 -13.82 -0.43 -28.96
CA LEU A 190 -15.08 0.25 -28.74
C LEU A 190 -15.45 0.30 -27.25
N SER A 191 -16.40 1.16 -26.92
CA SER A 191 -17.03 1.15 -25.59
C SER A 191 -17.64 -0.22 -25.29
N GLY A 192 -17.41 -0.72 -24.08
CA GLY A 192 -18.11 -1.89 -23.54
C GLY A 192 -19.38 -1.49 -22.79
N GLU A 193 -20.08 -2.47 -22.23
CA GLU A 193 -21.30 -2.24 -21.46
C GLU A 193 -21.07 -1.35 -20.23
N LYS A 194 -19.95 -1.57 -19.53
CA LYS A 194 -19.60 -0.86 -18.29
C LYS A 194 -18.49 0.17 -18.45
N ILE A 195 -17.74 0.12 -19.54
CA ILE A 195 -16.58 0.99 -19.75
C ILE A 195 -16.80 1.83 -21.02
N PRO A 196 -17.18 3.11 -20.86
CA PRO A 196 -17.21 4.04 -21.99
C PRO A 196 -15.77 4.46 -22.35
N VAL A 197 -15.42 4.31 -23.63
CA VAL A 197 -14.13 4.76 -24.16
C VAL A 197 -14.28 5.43 -25.52
N LEU A 198 -13.42 6.44 -25.74
CA LEU A 198 -13.21 7.02 -27.06
C LEU A 198 -12.26 6.12 -27.85
N PRO A 199 -12.63 5.62 -29.04
CA PRO A 199 -11.77 4.73 -29.84
C PRO A 199 -10.39 5.32 -30.11
N ALA A 200 -10.31 6.61 -30.40
CA ALA A 200 -9.05 7.31 -30.65
C ALA A 200 -8.06 7.23 -29.46
N PHE A 201 -8.57 7.22 -28.23
CA PHE A 201 -7.76 7.07 -27.02
C PHE A 201 -7.43 5.59 -26.76
N ALA A 202 -8.44 4.72 -26.82
CA ALA A 202 -8.28 3.30 -26.52
C ALA A 202 -7.29 2.61 -27.49
N ASN A 203 -7.33 2.97 -28.77
CA ASN A 203 -6.44 2.42 -29.81
C ASN A 203 -4.97 2.79 -29.64
N GLN A 204 -4.66 3.79 -28.80
CA GLN A 204 -3.29 4.21 -28.48
C GLN A 204 -2.84 3.76 -27.09
N SER A 205 -3.72 3.14 -26.31
CA SER A 205 -3.48 2.82 -24.90
C SER A 205 -3.35 1.31 -24.70
N ALA A 206 -2.70 0.89 -23.62
CA ALA A 206 -2.88 -0.48 -23.13
C ALA A 206 -4.11 -0.53 -22.23
N LEU A 207 -4.77 -1.67 -22.25
CA LEU A 207 -5.80 -2.03 -21.31
C LEU A 207 -5.24 -3.09 -20.36
N LEU A 208 -5.27 -2.80 -19.08
CA LEU A 208 -5.10 -3.77 -18.00
C LEU A 208 -6.46 -4.12 -17.44
N SER A 209 -6.75 -5.42 -17.28
CA SER A 209 -7.92 -5.92 -16.59
C SER A 209 -7.50 -6.98 -15.59
N LEU A 210 -8.13 -7.00 -14.42
CA LEU A 210 -7.95 -7.97 -13.36
C LEU A 210 -9.29 -8.60 -13.05
N THR A 211 -9.35 -9.93 -13.12
CA THR A 211 -10.52 -10.70 -12.74
C THR A 211 -10.13 -11.77 -11.74
N LYS A 212 -10.84 -11.82 -10.62
CA LYS A 212 -10.70 -12.92 -9.66
C LYS A 212 -11.42 -14.15 -10.20
N GLN A 213 -10.73 -15.28 -10.23
CA GLN A 213 -11.26 -16.56 -10.66
C GLN A 213 -11.41 -17.50 -9.45
N ASN A 214 -11.82 -18.75 -9.68
CA ASN A 214 -12.03 -19.74 -8.63
C ASN A 214 -10.70 -20.20 -8.00
N GLY A 215 -10.16 -19.37 -7.10
CA GLY A 215 -8.92 -19.65 -6.40
C GLY A 215 -7.65 -19.13 -7.08
N GLY A 216 -7.75 -18.51 -8.26
CA GLY A 216 -6.66 -17.80 -8.95
C GLY A 216 -7.04 -16.38 -9.37
N ILE A 217 -6.08 -15.64 -9.94
CA ILE A 217 -6.32 -14.34 -10.58
C ILE A 217 -5.95 -14.40 -12.07
N GLN A 218 -6.76 -13.77 -12.90
CA GLN A 218 -6.43 -13.54 -14.30
C GLN A 218 -6.20 -12.05 -14.53
N ILE A 219 -5.06 -11.75 -15.14
CA ILE A 219 -4.69 -10.40 -15.54
C ILE A 219 -4.62 -10.41 -17.06
N ILE A 220 -5.26 -9.45 -17.70
CA ILE A 220 -5.19 -9.25 -19.13
C ILE A 220 -4.47 -7.92 -19.35
N SER A 221 -3.38 -7.96 -20.09
CA SER A 221 -2.65 -6.79 -20.56
C SER A 221 -2.68 -6.80 -22.09
N THR A 222 -3.54 -5.97 -22.66
CA THR A 222 -3.82 -5.96 -24.09
C THR A 222 -3.70 -4.57 -24.71
N TRP A 223 -3.60 -4.53 -26.03
CA TRP A 223 -3.45 -3.33 -26.85
C TRP A 223 -4.06 -3.58 -28.23
N ASN A 224 -4.33 -2.50 -28.96
CA ASN A 224 -4.77 -2.61 -30.34
C ASN A 224 -3.58 -2.74 -31.31
N HIS A 225 -3.20 -1.67 -32.02
CA HIS A 225 -2.09 -1.75 -32.99
C HIS A 225 -0.71 -1.53 -32.37
N ARG A 226 -0.63 -0.73 -31.30
CA ARG A 226 0.64 -0.34 -30.69
C ARG A 226 0.63 -0.69 -29.22
N MET A 227 1.46 -1.66 -28.87
CA MET A 227 1.76 -1.87 -27.47
C MET A 227 2.40 -0.61 -26.88
N PRO A 228 1.96 -0.17 -25.69
CA PRO A 228 2.61 0.94 -25.02
C PRO A 228 4.06 0.66 -24.70
N THR A 229 4.85 1.73 -24.67
CA THR A 229 6.29 1.64 -24.47
C THR A 229 6.64 1.22 -23.05
N THR A 230 7.85 0.70 -22.85
CA THR A 230 8.40 0.46 -21.51
C THR A 230 8.34 1.68 -20.61
N VAL A 231 8.46 2.89 -21.19
CA VAL A 231 8.36 4.16 -20.45
C VAL A 231 6.96 4.35 -19.87
N SER A 232 5.91 4.11 -20.67
CA SER A 232 4.52 4.26 -20.22
C SER A 232 4.17 3.30 -19.07
N PHE A 233 4.51 2.01 -19.19
CA PHE A 233 4.32 1.04 -18.11
C PHE A 233 5.14 1.39 -16.87
N ARG A 234 6.40 1.80 -17.06
CA ARG A 234 7.26 2.19 -15.94
C ARG A 234 6.67 3.39 -15.20
N GLN A 235 6.18 4.41 -15.90
CA GLN A 235 5.57 5.58 -15.27
C GLN A 235 4.31 5.18 -14.47
N ALA A 236 3.39 4.44 -15.11
CA ALA A 236 2.15 3.99 -14.48
C ALA A 236 2.41 3.14 -13.21
N LEU A 237 3.41 2.26 -13.26
CA LEU A 237 3.77 1.38 -12.14
C LEU A 237 4.61 2.07 -11.05
N LEU A 238 5.50 3.01 -11.40
CA LEU A 238 6.34 3.71 -10.41
C LEU A 238 5.54 4.69 -9.57
N ASP A 239 4.58 5.39 -10.18
CA ASP A 239 3.72 6.33 -9.48
C ASP A 239 2.61 5.63 -8.68
N TRP A 240 2.53 4.29 -8.79
CA TRP A 240 1.49 3.45 -8.19
C TRP A 240 0.06 3.94 -8.51
N ASN A 241 -0.11 4.58 -9.67
CA ASN A 241 -1.33 5.28 -10.04
C ASN A 241 -2.36 4.36 -10.73
N ILE A 242 -2.12 3.04 -10.72
CA ILE A 242 -3.03 2.05 -11.29
C ILE A 242 -3.92 1.53 -10.17
N ASP A 243 -5.23 1.71 -10.31
CA ASP A 243 -6.26 1.20 -9.41
C ASP A 243 -7.44 0.64 -10.24
N GLY A 244 -8.51 0.23 -9.56
CA GLY A 244 -9.66 -0.40 -10.21
C GLY A 244 -9.41 -1.86 -10.54
N ASP A 245 -10.42 -2.51 -11.11
CA ASP A 245 -10.29 -3.84 -11.71
C ASP A 245 -9.96 -3.74 -13.21
N VAL A 246 -10.12 -2.55 -13.81
CA VAL A 246 -9.72 -2.27 -15.19
C VAL A 246 -9.02 -0.91 -15.24
N ALA A 247 -7.95 -0.77 -16.00
CA ALA A 247 -7.27 0.50 -16.19
C ALA A 247 -6.72 0.64 -17.61
N PHE A 248 -6.87 1.82 -18.20
CA PHE A 248 -6.15 2.18 -19.41
C PHE A 248 -4.84 2.90 -19.07
N ILE A 249 -3.75 2.51 -19.71
CA ILE A 249 -2.46 3.20 -19.63
C ILE A 249 -2.24 3.94 -20.95
N SER A 250 -2.21 5.27 -20.86
CA SER A 250 -1.98 6.14 -22.01
C SER A 250 -0.53 6.01 -22.54
N PRO A 251 -0.24 6.47 -23.77
CA PRO A 251 1.12 6.48 -24.32
C PRO A 251 2.17 7.19 -23.46
N ILE A 252 1.75 8.15 -22.63
CA ILE A 252 2.62 8.92 -21.74
C ILE A 252 2.69 8.34 -20.32
N GLY A 253 1.92 7.29 -20.02
CA GLY A 253 1.95 6.56 -18.76
C GLY A 253 0.91 6.98 -17.73
N ASP A 254 -0.04 7.85 -18.10
CA ASP A 254 -1.18 8.15 -17.24
C ASP A 254 -2.13 6.94 -17.19
N ALA A 255 -2.52 6.55 -15.98
CA ALA A 255 -3.47 5.46 -15.75
C ALA A 255 -4.89 6.01 -15.51
N ILE A 256 -5.86 5.51 -16.26
CA ILE A 256 -7.28 5.84 -16.11
C ILE A 256 -8.00 4.60 -15.57
N PRO A 257 -8.33 4.55 -14.27
CA PRO A 257 -8.95 3.38 -13.64
C PRO A 257 -10.47 3.36 -13.84
N PHE A 258 -11.02 2.15 -13.88
CA PHE A 258 -12.44 1.82 -13.91
C PHE A 258 -12.73 0.72 -12.88
N PHE A 259 -13.94 0.76 -12.33
CA PHE A 259 -14.40 -0.18 -11.28
C PHE A 259 -15.67 -0.87 -11.78
N THR A 260 -15.51 -2.01 -12.47
CA THR A 260 -16.59 -2.72 -13.16
C THR A 260 -17.27 -3.79 -12.30
N SER A 261 -16.50 -4.38 -11.39
CA SER A 261 -16.98 -5.17 -10.28
C SER A 261 -17.40 -4.21 -9.18
N ILE A 262 -18.70 -3.90 -9.14
CA ILE A 262 -19.32 -3.43 -7.91
C ILE A 262 -19.24 -4.61 -6.95
N THR A 263 -18.10 -4.76 -6.27
CA THR A 263 -18.18 -5.35 -4.95
C THR A 263 -18.96 -4.32 -4.18
N GLU A 264 -20.24 -4.58 -3.91
CA GLU A 264 -20.85 -4.04 -2.70
C GLU A 264 -19.91 -4.50 -1.58
N GLU A 265 -18.87 -3.72 -1.30
CA GLU A 265 -18.29 -3.66 0.01
C GLU A 265 -19.49 -3.29 0.87
N LYS A 266 -20.11 -4.31 1.47
CA LYS A 266 -20.68 -4.13 2.80
C LYS A 266 -19.56 -3.48 3.58
N ILE A 267 -19.60 -2.15 3.66
CA ILE A 267 -19.03 -1.44 4.77
C ILE A 267 -19.72 -2.12 5.93
N GLU A 268 -19.06 -3.10 6.55
CA GLU A 268 -19.40 -3.48 7.91
C GLU A 268 -19.27 -2.17 8.67
N GLU A 269 -20.41 -1.52 8.90
CA GLU A 269 -20.49 -0.41 9.84
C GLU A 269 -19.79 -0.93 11.08
N LYS A 270 -18.61 -0.35 11.40
CA LYS A 270 -17.89 -0.67 12.63
C LYS A 270 -18.94 -0.72 13.72
N PRO A 271 -19.13 -1.85 14.43
CA PRO A 271 -20.24 -2.00 15.35
C PRO A 271 -20.20 -0.79 16.25
N THR A 272 -21.24 0.05 16.17
CA THR A 272 -21.28 1.29 16.92
C THR A 272 -21.21 0.88 18.38
N LEU A 273 -20.02 1.07 18.99
CA LEU A 273 -19.78 0.64 20.36
C LEU A 273 -20.94 1.14 21.21
N SER A 274 -21.67 0.19 21.81
CA SER A 274 -22.80 0.55 22.66
C SER A 274 -22.30 1.48 23.76
N PHE A 275 -23.18 2.35 24.26
CA PHE A 275 -22.83 3.33 25.29
C PHE A 275 -22.03 2.71 26.45
N TRP A 276 -22.38 1.49 26.87
CA TRP A 276 -21.69 0.73 27.91
C TRP A 276 -20.29 0.26 27.53
N GLN A 277 -20.04 -0.10 26.27
CA GLN A 277 -18.69 -0.46 25.80
C GLN A 277 -17.77 0.76 25.73
N LYS A 278 -18.28 1.94 25.35
CA LYS A 278 -17.52 3.20 25.40
C LYS A 278 -17.16 3.59 26.85
N VAL A 279 -18.11 3.43 27.76
CA VAL A 279 -17.91 3.67 29.20
C VAL A 279 -16.89 2.70 29.81
N LEU A 280 -16.93 1.41 29.43
CA LEU A 280 -15.94 0.42 29.90
C LEU A 280 -14.52 0.71 29.40
N LEU A 281 -14.36 1.18 28.16
CA LEU A 281 -13.05 1.55 27.61
C LEU A 281 -12.43 2.76 28.32
N LEU A 282 -13.26 3.72 28.74
CA LEU A 282 -12.85 4.84 29.59
C LEU A 282 -12.36 4.37 30.96
N PHE A 283 -12.92 3.29 31.52
CA PHE A 283 -12.44 2.70 32.78
C PHE A 283 -11.17 1.86 32.65
N SER A 284 -10.95 1.21 31.50
CA SER A 284 -9.74 0.41 31.28
C SER A 284 -8.51 1.25 30.95
N SER A 285 -8.69 2.46 30.44
CA SER A 285 -7.57 3.27 29.92
C SER A 285 -6.86 4.11 30.99
N ASP A 286 -7.52 4.49 32.09
CA ASP A 286 -6.93 5.44 33.04
C ASP A 286 -7.51 5.31 34.47
N ARG A 287 -6.62 5.15 35.45
CA ARG A 287 -6.93 4.92 36.88
C ARG A 287 -7.69 6.09 37.52
N ASN A 288 -7.58 7.30 36.96
CA ASN A 288 -8.26 8.48 37.50
C ASN A 288 -9.78 8.45 37.31
N TYR A 289 -10.28 7.85 36.22
CA TYR A 289 -11.72 7.76 35.95
C TYR A 289 -12.43 6.76 36.87
N LEU A 290 -11.75 5.69 37.28
CA LEU A 290 -12.23 4.77 38.31
C LEU A 290 -12.44 5.48 39.66
N GLY A 291 -11.56 6.41 40.03
CA GLY A 291 -11.67 7.20 41.26
C GLY A 291 -12.87 8.14 41.26
N ILE A 292 -13.14 8.83 40.14
CA ILE A 292 -14.27 9.77 40.03
C ILE A 292 -15.60 9.01 40.01
N PHE A 293 -15.69 7.89 39.29
CA PHE A 293 -16.92 7.12 39.19
C PHE A 293 -17.32 6.45 40.50
N THR A 294 -16.35 5.92 41.26
CA THR A 294 -16.61 5.36 42.60
C THR A 294 -17.14 6.42 43.56
N LEU A 295 -16.58 7.64 43.55
CA LEU A 295 -17.08 8.77 44.34
C LEU A 295 -18.52 9.15 43.99
N VAL A 296 -18.85 9.24 42.70
CA VAL A 296 -20.21 9.57 42.24
C VAL A 296 -21.20 8.46 42.60
N ALA A 297 -20.81 7.19 42.43
CA ALA A 297 -21.67 6.06 42.80
C ALA A 297 -21.96 6.01 44.31
N VAL A 298 -20.94 6.27 45.15
CA VAL A 298 -21.10 6.36 46.61
C VAL A 298 -22.01 7.53 46.99
N ALA A 299 -21.87 8.69 46.33
CA ALA A 299 -22.73 9.86 46.56
C ALA A 299 -24.20 9.57 46.20
N ILE A 300 -24.45 8.94 45.06
CA ILE A 300 -25.82 8.58 44.64
C ILE A 300 -26.42 7.54 45.59
N MET A 301 -25.65 6.52 45.96
CA MET A 301 -26.10 5.50 46.92
C MET A 301 -26.43 6.10 48.28
N SER A 302 -25.61 7.03 48.77
CA SER A 302 -25.87 7.70 50.06
C SER A 302 -27.09 8.64 49.99
N ILE A 303 -27.30 9.35 48.89
CA ILE A 303 -28.53 10.14 48.67
C ILE A 303 -29.77 9.22 48.66
N LEU A 304 -29.70 8.07 47.98
CA LEU A 304 -30.80 7.10 47.96
C LEU A 304 -31.07 6.50 49.34
N LEU A 305 -30.03 6.20 50.10
CA LEU A 305 -30.14 5.67 51.47
C LEU A 305 -30.76 6.69 52.43
N ILE A 306 -30.35 7.97 52.32
CA ILE A 306 -30.94 9.08 53.09
C ILE A 306 -32.41 9.27 52.70
N ALA A 307 -32.73 9.22 51.40
CA ALA A 307 -34.11 9.33 50.92
C ALA A 307 -34.99 8.16 51.41
N LEU A 308 -34.43 6.94 51.46
CA LEU A 308 -35.10 5.75 51.97
C LEU A 308 -35.35 5.85 53.49
N PHE A 309 -34.34 6.29 54.25
CA PHE A 309 -34.47 6.51 55.69
C PHE A 309 -35.46 7.64 56.03
N ALA A 310 -35.44 8.74 55.26
CA ALA A 310 -36.39 9.83 55.40
C ALA A 310 -37.83 9.39 55.09
N ARG A 311 -38.00 8.43 54.17
CA ARG A 311 -39.31 7.84 53.86
C ARG A 311 -39.79 6.87 54.94
N ILE A 312 -38.90 6.14 55.59
CA ILE A 312 -39.22 5.21 56.70
C ILE A 312 -39.60 5.98 57.98
N ARG A 313 -38.94 7.12 58.28
CA ARG A 313 -39.26 7.97 59.45
C ARG A 313 -40.57 8.77 59.34
N ARG A 314 -41.20 8.83 58.16
CA ARG A 314 -42.48 9.52 57.92
C ARG A 314 -43.70 8.58 58.00
N LYS A 315 -43.50 7.31 58.37
CA LYS A 315 -44.55 6.37 58.77
C LYS A 315 -44.47 6.16 60.27
#